data_AF-A0A8X6L7V9-F1
#
_entry.id   AF-A0A8X6L7V9-F1
#
_cell.length_a   1.000
_cell.length_b   1.000
_cell.length_c   1.000
_cell.angle_alpha   90.00
_cell.angle_beta   90.00
_cell.angle_gamma   90.00
#
_symmetry.space_group_name_H-M   'P 1'
#
loop_
_entity.id
_entity.type
_entity.pdbx_description
1 polymer ?
#
loop_
_entity_poly.entity_id
_entity_poly.type
_entity_poly.pdbx_seq_one_letter_code
_entity_poly.pdbx_strand_id
1 'polypeptide(L)'
;MLNNCHEAKNAKVNHTMKDGIKELECPMAIEFYNRIMGGIDLAVQMATVYGLDRISCKWWKKVFLSPIDERSGQLMDCVLCTITSKNSTS
;
A
#
# COMPACT_ATOMS: atom_id res chain seq x y z
N MET A 1 3.55 -0.77 21.70
CA MET A 1 3.45 0.49 20.94
C MET A 1 3.23 1.63 21.91
N LEU A 2 4.00 2.72 21.78
CA LEU A 2 3.72 3.96 22.50
C LEU A 2 2.65 4.72 21.69
N ASN A 3 1.49 4.96 22.31
CA ASN A 3 0.40 5.70 21.71
C ASN A 3 -0.10 6.71 22.74
N ASN A 4 0.05 8.01 22.44
CA ASN A 4 -0.38 9.09 23.33
C ASN A 4 -1.82 9.55 23.07
N CYS A 5 -2.43 9.11 21.96
CA CYS A 5 -3.73 9.62 21.53
C CYS A 5 -4.93 8.79 22.00
N HIS A 6 -4.72 7.55 22.46
CA HIS A 6 -5.83 6.65 22.79
C HIS A 6 -5.74 6.18 24.24
N GLU A 7 -6.89 6.12 24.90
CA GLU A 7 -7.03 5.48 26.22
C GLU A 7 -6.73 3.98 26.12
N ALA A 8 -6.37 3.35 27.25
CA ALA A 8 -6.09 1.91 27.35
C ALA A 8 -7.38 1.06 27.20
N LYS A 9 -8.01 1.15 26.03
CA LYS A 9 -9.23 0.43 25.66
C LYS A 9 -8.92 -0.60 24.59
N ASN A 10 -9.63 -1.72 24.68
CA ASN A 10 -9.60 -2.76 23.66
C ASN A 10 -10.67 -2.49 22.59
N ALA A 11 -10.34 -2.78 21.35
CA ALA A 11 -11.23 -2.79 20.20
C ALA A 11 -11.42 -4.23 19.71
N LYS A 12 -12.57 -4.52 19.10
CA LYS A 12 -12.84 -5.82 18.47
C LYS A 12 -12.40 -5.74 17.02
N VAL A 13 -11.43 -6.55 16.64
CA VAL A 13 -10.89 -6.60 15.27
C VAL A 13 -11.08 -7.98 14.68
N ASN A 14 -11.54 -8.00 13.44
CA ASN A 14 -11.68 -9.21 12.65
C ASN A 14 -10.31 -9.65 12.12
N HIS A 15 -9.86 -10.82 12.56
CA HIS A 15 -8.62 -11.41 12.09
C HIS A 15 -8.91 -12.58 11.13
N THR A 16 -8.33 -12.53 9.95
CA THR A 16 -8.45 -13.60 8.96
C THR A 16 -7.50 -14.73 9.33
N MET A 17 -8.06 -15.88 9.70
CA MET A 17 -7.33 -17.10 10.04
C MET A 17 -7.54 -18.14 8.93
N LYS A 18 -6.71 -19.19 8.89
CA LYS A 18 -6.85 -20.27 7.89
C LYS A 18 -8.22 -20.95 7.93
N ASP A 19 -8.87 -20.95 9.10
CA ASP A 19 -10.18 -21.56 9.34
C ASP A 19 -11.36 -20.57 9.20
N GLY A 20 -11.12 -19.33 8.78
CA GLY A 20 -12.12 -18.27 8.65
C GLY A 20 -11.81 -17.00 9.44
N ILE A 21 -12.77 -16.07 9.48
CA ILE A 21 -12.63 -14.78 10.18
C ILE A 21 -13.01 -14.97 11.66
N LYS A 22 -12.13 -14.57 12.58
CA LYS A 22 -12.39 -14.58 14.03
C LYS A 22 -12.31 -13.17 14.60
N GLU A 23 -13.27 -12.81 15.45
CA GLU A 23 -13.19 -11.59 16.24
C GLU A 23 -12.19 -11.80 17.39
N LEU A 24 -11.15 -10.97 17.42
CA LEU A 24 -10.16 -10.92 18.48
C LEU A 24 -10.23 -9.55 19.15
N GLU A 25 -10.13 -9.51 20.48
CA GLU A 25 -9.90 -8.25 21.17
C GLU A 25 -8.43 -7.85 21.06
N CYS A 26 -8.17 -6.66 20.53
CA CYS A 26 -6.84 -6.07 20.50
C CYS A 26 -6.87 -4.62 21.00
N PRO A 27 -5.77 -4.11 21.57
CA PRO A 27 -5.70 -2.71 21.96
C PRO A 27 -6.02 -1.76 20.80
N MET A 28 -6.85 -0.74 21.05
CA MET A 28 -7.26 0.25 20.04
C MET A 28 -6.07 0.93 19.36
N ALA A 29 -4.96 1.09 20.09
CA ALA A 29 -3.69 1.58 19.55
C ALA A 29 -3.15 0.74 18.37
N ILE A 30 -3.31 -0.58 18.44
CA ILE A 30 -2.81 -1.53 17.45
C ILE A 30 -3.73 -1.55 16.24
N GLU A 31 -5.05 -1.53 16.45
CA GLU A 31 -6.02 -1.38 15.36
C GLU A 31 -5.77 -0.09 14.56
N PHE A 32 -5.63 1.04 15.26
CA PHE A 32 -5.38 2.34 14.65
C PHE A 32 -4.06 2.36 13.88
N TYR A 33 -3.00 1.79 14.45
CA TYR A 33 -1.72 1.64 13.76
C TYR A 33 -1.89 0.80 12.49
N ASN A 34 -2.52 -0.37 12.57
CA ASN A 34 -2.72 -1.25 11.41
C ASN A 34 -3.57 -0.59 10.32
N ARG A 35 -4.48 0.32 10.69
CA ARG A 35 -5.32 1.06 9.74
C ARG A 35 -4.56 2.17 9.00
N ILE A 36 -3.60 2.83 9.67
CA ILE A 36 -2.92 4.02 9.14
C ILE A 36 -1.58 3.68 8.50
N MET A 37 -0.91 2.65 9.02
CA MET A 37 0.39 2.21 8.54
C MET A 37 0.24 1.35 7.28
N GLY A 38 1.29 1.31 6.46
CA GLY A 38 1.30 0.57 5.19
C GLY A 38 1.22 1.46 3.94
N GLY A 39 1.02 2.77 4.07
CA GLY A 39 1.06 3.69 2.92
C GLY A 39 2.44 3.73 2.25
N ILE A 40 3.51 3.73 3.04
CA ILE A 40 4.90 3.68 2.54
C ILE A 40 5.19 2.32 1.92
N ASP A 41 4.79 1.23 2.58
CA ASP A 41 5.03 -0.13 2.08
C ASP A 41 4.30 -0.39 0.76
N LEU A 42 3.06 0.11 0.63
CA LEU A 42 2.29 0.04 -0.60
C LEU A 42 2.93 0.88 -1.72
N ALA A 43 3.40 2.08 -1.41
CA ALA A 43 4.11 2.93 -2.37
C ALA A 43 5.43 2.29 -2.84
N VAL A 44 6.19 1.67 -1.93
CA VAL A 44 7.41 0.92 -2.27
C VAL A 44 7.09 -0.31 -3.10
N GLN A 45 6.01 -1.04 -2.78
CA GLN A 45 5.57 -2.19 -3.55
C GLN A 45 5.19 -1.79 -4.98
N MET A 46 4.40 -0.72 -5.14
CA MET A 46 4.05 -0.16 -6.44
C MET A 46 5.30 0.30 -7.21
N ALA A 47 6.22 1.01 -6.55
CA ALA A 47 7.48 1.42 -7.15
C ALA A 47 8.36 0.23 -7.58
N THR A 48 8.25 -0.91 -6.90
CA THR A 48 8.99 -2.13 -7.26
C THR A 48 8.33 -2.88 -8.42
N VAL A 49 7.00 -2.91 -8.47
CA VAL A 49 6.24 -3.60 -9.53
C VAL A 49 6.32 -2.84 -10.86
N TYR A 50 6.22 -1.51 -10.82
CA TYR A 50 6.22 -0.65 -12.00
C TYR A 50 7.57 0.01 -12.27
N GLY A 51 8.53 -0.13 -11.35
CA GLY A 51 9.87 0.40 -11.51
C GLY A 51 10.57 -0.24 -12.68
N LEU A 52 10.81 0.53 -13.74
CA LEU A 52 11.76 0.17 -14.78
C LEU A 52 13.17 0.30 -14.18
N ASP A 53 13.63 -0.72 -13.47
CA ASP A 53 14.99 -0.79 -12.95
C ASP A 53 15.98 -0.86 -14.13
N ARG A 54 16.34 0.31 -14.66
CA ARG A 54 17.44 0.44 -15.60
C ARG A 54 18.73 0.16 -14.84
N ILE A 55 19.32 -1.00 -15.10
CA ILE A 55 20.60 -1.44 -14.51
C ILE A 55 21.68 -0.42 -14.88
N SER A 56 21.92 0.53 -14.00
CA SER A 56 22.91 1.59 -14.16
C SER A 56 23.73 1.66 -12.88
N CYS A 57 25.03 1.44 -12.98
CA CYS A 57 25.96 1.46 -11.83
C CYS A 57 26.16 2.84 -11.19
N LYS A 58 25.47 3.89 -11.67
CA LYS A 58 25.59 5.25 -11.16
C LYS A 58 24.34 5.60 -10.34
N TRP A 59 24.50 5.76 -9.02
CA TRP A 59 23.39 5.99 -8.07
C TRP A 59 22.53 7.22 -8.41
N TRP A 60 23.15 8.30 -8.90
CA TRP A 60 22.45 9.55 -9.23
C TRP A 60 21.45 9.39 -10.37
N LYS A 61 21.68 8.42 -11.28
CA LYS A 61 20.71 8.15 -12.36
C LYS A 61 19.38 7.67 -11.80
N LYS A 62 19.37 6.92 -10.70
CA LYS A 62 18.13 6.50 -10.04
C LYS A 62 17.32 7.73 -9.58
N VAL A 63 17.99 8.70 -8.97
CA VAL A 63 17.36 9.94 -8.45
C VAL A 63 16.73 10.79 -9.57
N PHE A 64 17.39 10.94 -10.71
CA PHE A 64 16.89 11.79 -11.80
C PHE A 64 15.90 11.09 -12.74
N LEU A 65 15.91 9.76 -12.81
CA LEU A 65 14.98 8.99 -13.65
C LEU A 65 13.71 8.56 -12.91
N SER A 66 13.74 8.39 -11.58
CA SER A 66 12.56 8.02 -10.79
C SER A 66 11.30 8.89 -11.04
N PRO A 67 11.38 10.23 -11.16
CA PRO A 67 10.19 11.05 -11.42
C PRO A 67 9.59 10.88 -12.82
N ILE A 68 10.39 10.39 -13.78
CA ILE A 68 9.98 10.18 -15.18
C ILE A 68 9.21 8.86 -15.29
N ASP A 69 9.65 7.83 -14.57
CA ASP A 69 8.99 6.51 -14.53
C ASP A 69 7.68 6.55 -13.71
N GLU A 70 7.60 7.35 -12.65
CA GLU A 70 6.37 7.51 -11.86
C GLU A 70 5.21 8.10 -12.70
N ARG A 71 5.53 9.06 -13.58
CA ARG A 71 4.54 9.71 -14.44
C ARG A 71 4.05 8.80 -15.58
N SER A 72 4.89 7.90 -16.07
CA SER A 72 4.48 6.90 -17.07
C SER A 72 3.66 5.76 -16.44
N GLY A 73 3.98 5.35 -15.21
CA GLY A 73 3.18 4.40 -14.42
C GLY A 73 1.76 4.89 -14.17
N GLN A 74 1.59 6.14 -13.71
CA GLN A 74 0.26 6.73 -13.49
C GLN A 74 -0.62 6.76 -14.75
N LEU A 75 -0.03 7.00 -15.93
CA LEU A 75 -0.75 6.96 -17.20
C LEU A 75 -1.23 5.54 -17.55
N MET A 76 -0.41 4.52 -17.26
CA MET A 76 -0.76 3.12 -17.49
C MET A 76 -1.87 2.66 -16.54
N ASP A 77 -1.85 3.08 -15.28
CA ASP A 77 -2.90 2.75 -14.30
C ASP A 77 -4.24 3.40 -14.69
N CYS A 78 -4.23 4.67 -15.14
CA CYS A 78 -5.44 5.32 -15.67
C CYS A 78 -6.00 4.58 -16.90
N VAL A 79 -5.14 4.12 -17.81
CA VAL A 79 -5.56 3.39 -19.01
C VAL A 79 -6.09 2.00 -18.64
N LEU A 80 -5.40 1.26 -17.77
CA LEU A 80 -5.82 -0.07 -17.34
C LEU A 80 -7.14 -0.01 -16.57
N CYS A 81 -7.30 0.97 -15.66
CA CYS A 81 -8.54 1.18 -14.91
C CYS A 81 -9.71 1.57 -15.83
N THR A 82 -9.45 2.31 -16.92
CA THR A 82 -10.47 2.63 -17.93
C THR A 82 -10.87 1.40 -18.75
N ILE A 83 -9.93 0.50 -19.06
CA ILE A 83 -10.19 -0.73 -19.81
C ILE A 83 -10.96 -1.75 -18.94
N THR A 84 -10.55 -1.96 -17.70
CA THR A 84 -11.26 -2.87 -16.77
C THR A 84 -12.64 -2.35 -16.39
N SER A 85 -12.81 -1.03 -16.21
CA SER A 85 -14.13 -0.43 -15.96
C SER A 85 -15.08 -0.58 -17.15
N LYS A 86 -14.59 -0.61 -18.40
CA LYS A 86 -15.42 -0.82 -19.59
C LYS A 86 -15.82 -2.29 -19.80
N ASN A 87 -15.00 -3.24 -19.33
CA ASN A 87 -15.27 -4.68 -19.42
C ASN A 87 -16.19 -5.22 -18.31
N SER A 88 -16.41 -4.49 -17.22
CA SER A 88 -17.35 -4.86 -16.15
C SER A 88 -18.77 -4.35 -16.33
N THR A 89 -19.04 -3.48 -17.32
CA THR A 89 -20.38 -2.93 -17.61
C THR A 89 -21.03 -3.49 -18.87
N SER A 90 -20.56 -4.64 -19.38
CA SER A 90 -21.18 -5.35 -20.51
C SER A 90 -21.65 -6.75 -20.14
#